data_AF-A0A9D8APX3-F1
#
_entry.id   AF-A0A9D8APX3-F1
#
_cell.length_a   1.000
_cell.length_b   1.000
_cell.length_c   1.000
_cell.angle_alpha   90.00
_cell.angle_beta   90.00
_cell.angle_gamma   90.00
#
_symmetry.space_group_name_H-M   'P 1'
#
loop_
_entity.id
_entity.type
_entity.pdbx_description
1 polymer ?
#
loop_
_entity_poly.entity_id
_entity_poly.type
_entity_poly.pdbx_seq_one_letter_code
_entity_poly.pdbx_strand_id
1 'polypeptide(L)'
;MISLLLKVVIISVTLKRVLSTIKYYYNLLGGTKKMYRCYKSKNVEGVELFPIFSVIGENLLLLATWVIAGYLFWPVWILFNLPMLTIIWIVLVLIIQVLLKKHNCSGCYYYDKRCHLGWGKISSALFEQDSGDPNVGMKLSLFYIITPPIVLILSLIYAFINSADTAYWAFLILFIALNVLSFPIRKHGCSKCVMREVCPGSAVKTNENDASAI
;
A
#
# COMPACT_ATOMS: atom_id res chain seq x y z
N MET A 1 -14.20 36.92 -9.14
CA MET A 1 -15.33 36.02 -8.79
C MET A 1 -15.58 34.91 -9.81
N ILE A 2 -15.69 35.21 -11.12
CA ILE A 2 -15.97 34.21 -12.17
C ILE A 2 -14.90 33.11 -12.28
N SER A 3 -13.61 33.43 -12.13
CA SER A 3 -12.50 32.46 -12.15
C SER A 3 -12.54 31.44 -10.99
N LEU A 4 -13.06 31.84 -9.83
CA LEU A 4 -13.16 30.97 -8.65
C LEU A 4 -14.32 29.98 -8.80
N LEU A 5 -15.46 30.46 -9.30
CA LEU A 5 -16.63 29.63 -9.60
C LEU A 5 -16.32 28.59 -10.68
N LEU A 6 -15.57 28.97 -11.73
CA LEU A 6 -15.17 28.04 -12.79
C LEU A 6 -14.31 26.89 -12.25
N LYS A 7 -13.36 27.20 -11.34
CA LYS A 7 -12.47 26.19 -10.73
C LYS A 7 -13.22 25.23 -9.80
N VAL A 8 -14.15 25.74 -8.99
CA VAL A 8 -14.99 24.91 -8.11
C VAL A 8 -15.91 23.99 -8.92
N VAL A 9 -16.49 24.50 -10.01
CA VAL A 9 -17.31 23.69 -10.93
C VAL A 9 -16.48 22.58 -11.57
N ILE A 10 -15.28 22.89 -12.09
CA ILE A 10 -14.38 21.89 -12.71
C ILE A 10 -13.97 20.81 -11.69
N ILE A 11 -13.65 21.18 -10.44
CA ILE A 11 -13.31 20.23 -9.39
C ILE A 11 -14.51 19.34 -9.05
N SER A 12 -15.71 19.91 -8.91
CA SER A 12 -16.92 19.15 -8.57
C SER A 12 -17.33 18.15 -9.67
N VAL A 13 -17.16 18.52 -10.93
CA VAL A 13 -17.46 17.67 -12.10
C VAL A 13 -16.43 16.54 -12.20
N THR A 14 -15.15 16.85 -12.00
CA THR A 14 -14.07 15.85 -12.00
C THR A 14 -14.25 14.86 -10.85
N LEU A 15 -14.59 15.34 -9.65
CA LEU A 15 -14.83 14.49 -8.48
C LEU A 15 -16.04 13.56 -8.66
N LYS A 16 -17.15 14.07 -9.21
CA LYS A 16 -18.33 13.25 -9.53
C LYS A 16 -18.03 12.17 -10.57
N ARG A 17 -17.24 12.49 -11.60
CA ARG A 17 -16.79 11.49 -12.59
C ARG A 17 -15.91 10.43 -11.95
N VAL A 18 -14.93 10.81 -11.14
CA VAL A 18 -14.06 9.87 -10.42
C VAL A 18 -14.88 8.95 -9.52
N LEU A 19 -15.82 9.49 -8.73
CA LEU A 19 -16.69 8.70 -7.86
C LEU A 19 -17.62 7.76 -8.65
N SER A 20 -18.16 8.20 -9.79
CA SER A 20 -18.95 7.37 -10.68
C SER A 20 -18.13 6.23 -11.30
N THR A 21 -16.89 6.50 -11.70
CA THR A 21 -15.97 5.49 -12.24
C THR A 21 -15.58 4.49 -11.16
N ILE A 22 -15.30 4.94 -9.93
CA ILE A 22 -15.05 4.05 -8.78
C ILE A 22 -16.26 3.16 -8.51
N LYS A 23 -17.47 3.71 -8.51
CA LYS A 23 -18.72 2.94 -8.29
C LYS A 23 -18.98 1.94 -9.42
N TYR A 24 -18.68 2.32 -10.67
CA TYR A 24 -18.77 1.42 -11.83
C TYR A 24 -17.78 0.25 -11.71
N TYR A 25 -16.51 0.51 -11.39
CA TYR A 25 -15.53 -0.55 -11.16
C TYR A 25 -15.88 -1.42 -9.96
N TYR A 26 -16.42 -0.84 -8.88
CA TYR A 26 -16.89 -1.58 -7.71
C TYR A 26 -18.00 -2.59 -8.07
N ASN A 27 -18.94 -2.18 -8.93
CA ASN A 27 -20.05 -3.03 -9.37
C ASN A 27 -19.62 -4.06 -10.42
N LEU A 28 -18.63 -3.73 -11.27
CA LEU A 28 -18.09 -4.65 -12.29
C LEU A 28 -17.27 -5.80 -11.67
N LEU A 29 -16.77 -5.62 -10.45
CA LEU A 29 -16.00 -6.62 -9.69
C LEU A 29 -16.89 -7.54 -8.82
N GLY A 30 -18.22 -7.41 -8.90
CA GLY A 30 -19.19 -8.24 -8.20
C GLY A 30 -19.36 -9.62 -8.85
N GLY A 31 -18.35 -10.49 -8.75
CA GLY A 31 -18.40 -11.89 -9.19
C GLY A 31 -17.88 -12.81 -8.08
N THR A 32 -18.80 -13.32 -7.25
CA THR A 32 -18.47 -14.16 -6.08
C THR A 32 -18.06 -15.58 -6.49
N LYS A 33 -16.76 -15.86 -6.50
CA LYS A 33 -16.24 -17.18 -6.10
C LYS A 33 -15.77 -17.07 -4.64
N LYS A 34 -16.30 -17.92 -3.76
CA LYS A 34 -15.84 -18.03 -2.36
C LYS A 34 -14.36 -18.42 -2.34
N MET A 35 -13.50 -17.45 -2.11
CA MET A 35 -12.10 -17.50 -2.53
C MET A 35 -11.15 -18.00 -1.44
N TYR A 36 -11.47 -17.83 -0.16
CA TYR A 36 -10.76 -18.41 0.98
C TYR A 36 -10.68 -19.94 0.87
N ARG A 37 -11.71 -20.55 0.27
CA ARG A 37 -11.77 -21.99 0.05
C ARG A 37 -10.67 -22.49 -0.89
N CYS A 38 -10.18 -21.65 -1.82
CA CYS A 38 -9.12 -22.01 -2.77
C CYS A 38 -7.72 -22.06 -2.15
N TYR A 39 -7.45 -21.27 -1.09
CA TYR A 39 -6.13 -21.24 -0.46
C TYR A 39 -5.96 -22.29 0.65
N LYS A 40 -7.06 -22.76 1.24
CA LYS A 40 -7.04 -23.70 2.36
C LYS A 40 -6.34 -25.04 2.06
N SER A 41 -6.29 -25.46 0.80
CA SER A 41 -5.70 -26.75 0.38
C SER A 41 -4.17 -26.72 0.20
N LYS A 42 -3.51 -25.57 0.34
CA LYS A 42 -2.07 -25.40 0.06
C LYS A 42 -1.32 -24.66 1.18
N ASN A 43 -1.78 -24.86 2.41
CA ASN A 43 -1.12 -24.33 3.59
C ASN A 43 0.12 -25.18 3.90
N VAL A 44 1.20 -24.49 4.29
CA VAL A 44 2.44 -25.10 4.77
C VAL A 44 2.66 -24.71 6.22
N GLU A 45 3.53 -25.44 6.93
CA GLU A 45 3.87 -25.11 8.32
C GLU A 45 4.37 -23.66 8.43
N GLY A 46 3.87 -22.93 9.43
CA GLY A 46 4.15 -21.52 9.61
C GLY A 46 3.58 -20.98 10.92
N VAL A 47 3.79 -19.69 11.16
CA VAL A 47 3.36 -19.01 12.39
C VAL A 47 1.87 -18.67 12.29
N GLU A 48 1.06 -19.25 13.16
CA GLU A 48 -0.39 -18.99 13.21
C GLU A 48 -0.75 -17.57 13.66
N LEU A 49 0.01 -17.06 14.64
CA LEU A 49 -0.21 -15.76 15.26
C LEU A 49 1.13 -15.07 15.43
N PHE A 50 1.33 -13.97 14.71
CA PHE A 50 2.55 -13.18 14.85
C PHE A 50 2.56 -12.42 16.18
N PRO A 51 3.74 -12.26 16.81
CA PRO A 51 3.88 -11.52 18.05
C PRO A 51 3.54 -10.05 17.83
N ILE A 52 2.80 -9.45 18.76
CA ILE A 52 2.27 -8.09 18.61
C ILE A 52 3.36 -7.02 18.47
N PHE A 53 4.51 -7.22 19.11
CA PHE A 53 5.65 -6.31 18.98
C PHE A 53 6.21 -6.25 17.55
N SER A 54 6.28 -7.39 16.84
CA SER A 54 6.67 -7.40 15.42
C SER A 54 5.66 -6.65 14.58
N VAL A 55 4.37 -6.88 14.82
CA VAL A 55 3.28 -6.20 14.10
C VAL A 55 3.34 -4.69 14.30
N ILE A 56 3.53 -4.23 15.54
CA ILE A 56 3.66 -2.80 15.86
C ILE A 56 4.89 -2.21 15.17
N GLY A 57 6.05 -2.88 15.28
CA GLY A 57 7.30 -2.41 14.67
C GLY A 57 7.20 -2.26 13.15
N GLU A 58 6.63 -3.25 12.45
CA GLU A 58 6.44 -3.19 11.00
C GLU A 58 5.46 -2.08 10.58
N ASN A 59 4.37 -1.86 11.31
CA ASN A 59 3.44 -0.77 11.01
C ASN A 59 4.02 0.61 11.35
N LEU A 60 4.86 0.73 12.38
CA LEU A 60 5.58 1.97 12.68
C LEU A 60 6.59 2.31 11.58
N LEU A 61 7.35 1.32 11.10
CA LEU A 61 8.27 1.49 9.97
C LEU A 61 7.53 1.97 8.71
N LEU A 62 6.38 1.34 8.43
CA LEU A 62 5.51 1.71 7.32
C LEU A 62 4.97 3.14 7.43
N LEU A 63 4.44 3.48 8.61
CA LEU A 63 3.91 4.81 8.89
C LEU A 63 4.99 5.88 8.79
N ALA A 64 6.17 5.63 9.37
CA ALA A 64 7.32 6.53 9.28
C ALA A 64 7.71 6.81 7.82
N THR A 65 7.76 5.77 6.99
CA THR A 65 8.07 5.90 5.56
C THR A 65 7.06 6.80 4.83
N TRP A 66 5.76 6.67 5.11
CA TRP A 66 4.75 7.52 4.48
C TRP A 66 4.72 8.95 5.00
N VAL A 67 4.97 9.15 6.30
CA VAL A 67 5.06 10.49 6.89
C VAL A 67 6.25 11.24 6.31
N ILE A 68 7.40 10.58 6.20
CA ILE A 68 8.59 11.18 5.58
C ILE A 68 8.35 11.47 4.10
N ALA A 69 7.69 10.58 3.35
CA ALA A 69 7.30 10.87 1.96
C ALA A 69 6.39 12.11 1.86
N GLY A 70 5.43 12.26 2.78
CA GLY A 70 4.58 13.43 2.86
C GLY A 70 5.37 14.71 3.16
N TYR A 71 6.32 14.65 4.09
CA TYR A 71 7.23 15.76 4.37
C TYR A 71 8.06 16.14 3.13
N LEU A 72 8.63 15.16 2.42
CA LEU A 72 9.42 15.40 1.22
C LEU A 72 8.59 15.99 0.07
N PHE A 73 7.30 15.66 -0.02
CA PHE A 73 6.37 16.26 -0.99
C PHE A 73 5.84 17.64 -0.60
N TRP A 74 6.02 18.05 0.66
CA TRP A 74 5.47 19.31 1.17
C TRP A 74 5.88 20.53 0.35
N PRO A 75 7.18 20.75 0.07
CA PRO A 75 7.60 21.97 -0.62
C PRO A 75 7.53 21.86 -2.15
N VAL A 76 7.26 20.67 -2.70
CA VAL A 76 7.35 20.40 -4.16
C VAL A 76 6.26 21.11 -4.94
N TRP A 77 5.03 21.16 -4.39
CA TRP A 77 3.91 21.81 -5.06
C TRP A 77 3.01 22.53 -4.07
N ILE A 78 3.24 23.85 -3.95
CA ILE A 78 2.45 24.75 -3.10
C ILE A 78 1.52 25.56 -4.00
N LEU A 79 0.21 25.50 -3.72
CA LEU A 79 -0.81 26.30 -4.40
C LEU A 79 -1.73 26.91 -3.36
N PHE A 80 -1.94 28.23 -3.39
CA PHE A 80 -2.69 28.96 -2.35
C PHE A 80 -2.16 28.73 -0.92
N ASN A 81 -0.84 28.65 -0.75
CA ASN A 81 -0.18 28.30 0.52
C ASN A 81 -0.56 26.91 1.07
N LEU A 82 -1.10 26.02 0.24
CA LEU A 82 -1.41 24.64 0.60
C LEU A 82 -0.48 23.66 -0.15
N PRO A 83 0.07 22.63 0.53
CA PRO A 83 0.96 21.64 -0.08
C PRO A 83 0.13 20.59 -0.82
N MET A 84 -0.31 20.93 -2.04
CA MET A 84 -1.25 20.12 -2.83
C MET A 84 -0.77 18.68 -3.03
N LEU A 85 0.51 18.48 -3.33
CA LEU A 85 1.07 17.14 -3.54
C LEU A 85 1.01 16.28 -2.27
N THR A 86 1.25 16.88 -1.09
CA THR A 86 1.15 16.17 0.19
C THR A 86 -0.28 15.78 0.51
N ILE A 87 -1.25 16.65 0.23
CA ILE A 87 -2.67 16.34 0.43
C ILE A 87 -3.10 15.18 -0.46
N ILE A 88 -2.74 15.23 -1.76
CA ILE A 88 -3.00 14.14 -2.71
C ILE A 88 -2.36 12.84 -2.21
N TRP A 89 -1.11 12.90 -1.75
CA TRP A 89 -0.37 11.77 -1.20
C TRP A 89 -1.10 11.12 -0.02
N ILE A 90 -1.52 11.90 0.98
CA ILE A 90 -2.24 11.39 2.16
C ILE A 90 -3.53 10.69 1.73
N VAL A 91 -4.34 11.32 0.88
CA VAL A 91 -5.60 10.74 0.39
C VAL A 91 -5.35 9.44 -0.36
N LEU A 92 -4.33 9.41 -1.24
CA LEU A 92 -3.97 8.25 -2.02
C LEU A 92 -3.51 7.08 -1.14
N VAL A 93 -2.64 7.35 -0.15
CA VAL A 93 -2.19 6.33 0.82
C VAL A 93 -3.38 5.76 1.58
N LEU A 94 -4.30 6.59 2.08
CA LEU A 94 -5.47 6.11 2.83
C LEU A 94 -6.36 5.22 1.96
N ILE A 95 -6.68 5.65 0.74
CA ILE A 95 -7.51 4.88 -0.20
C ILE A 95 -6.85 3.55 -0.52
N ILE A 96 -5.57 3.56 -0.91
CA ILE A 96 -4.83 2.33 -1.24
C ILE A 96 -4.78 1.39 -0.04
N GLN A 97 -4.56 1.92 1.17
CA GLN A 97 -4.48 1.07 2.36
C GLN A 97 -5.80 0.39 2.68
N VAL A 98 -6.92 1.06 2.52
CA VAL A 98 -8.26 0.48 2.70
C VAL A 98 -8.52 -0.58 1.62
N LEU A 99 -8.27 -0.24 0.35
CA LEU A 99 -8.52 -1.14 -0.77
C LEU A 99 -7.61 -2.38 -0.74
N LEU A 100 -6.33 -2.25 -0.38
CA LEU A 100 -5.42 -3.40 -0.23
C LEU A 100 -5.93 -4.37 0.83
N LYS A 101 -6.44 -3.89 1.96
CA LYS A 101 -6.99 -4.75 3.02
C LYS A 101 -8.23 -5.46 2.54
N LYS A 102 -9.14 -4.75 1.86
CA LYS A 102 -10.30 -5.36 1.23
C LYS A 102 -9.90 -6.45 0.23
N HIS A 103 -9.04 -6.14 -0.73
CA HIS A 103 -8.80 -7.01 -1.88
C HIS A 103 -7.77 -8.12 -1.62
N ASN A 104 -6.77 -7.90 -0.76
CA ASN A 104 -5.74 -8.91 -0.46
C ASN A 104 -5.98 -9.66 0.86
N CYS A 105 -6.58 -9.02 1.86
CA CYS A 105 -6.67 -9.60 3.22
C CYS A 105 -8.02 -10.26 3.52
N SER A 106 -9.12 -9.84 2.88
CA SER A 106 -10.45 -10.41 3.16
C SER A 106 -10.58 -11.91 2.85
N GLY A 107 -9.81 -12.43 1.87
CA GLY A 107 -9.77 -13.85 1.52
C GLY A 107 -8.47 -14.57 1.93
N CYS A 108 -7.64 -13.92 2.74
CA CYS A 108 -6.35 -14.45 3.19
C CYS A 108 -6.54 -15.51 4.31
N TYR A 109 -5.57 -16.43 4.47
CA TYR A 109 -5.52 -17.37 5.60
C TYR A 109 -5.65 -16.68 6.96
N TYR A 110 -5.06 -15.48 7.08
CA TYR A 110 -5.05 -14.71 8.32
C TYR A 110 -6.28 -13.80 8.48
N TYR A 111 -7.35 -13.96 7.70
CA TYR A 111 -8.59 -13.26 7.99
C TYR A 111 -9.04 -13.55 9.43
N ASP A 112 -9.31 -12.49 10.20
CA ASP A 112 -9.58 -12.52 11.64
C ASP A 112 -8.41 -13.02 12.55
N LYS A 113 -7.24 -13.29 11.97
CA LYS A 113 -5.98 -13.60 12.67
C LYS A 113 -4.96 -12.47 12.51
N ARG A 114 -3.87 -12.55 13.29
CA ARG A 114 -2.74 -11.63 13.19
C ARG A 114 -1.65 -12.21 12.29
N CYS A 115 -1.53 -11.69 11.07
CA CYS A 115 -0.34 -11.89 10.24
C CYS A 115 0.81 -10.96 10.70
N HIS A 116 2.00 -11.05 10.10
CA HIS A 116 3.15 -10.18 10.43
C HIS A 116 2.85 -8.68 10.39
N LEU A 117 1.93 -8.25 9.52
CA LEU A 117 1.47 -6.86 9.42
C LEU A 117 0.21 -6.57 10.26
N GLY A 118 -0.41 -7.59 10.85
CA GLY A 118 -1.69 -7.47 11.58
C GLY A 118 -2.91 -7.17 10.70
N TRP A 119 -2.73 -7.03 9.39
CA TRP A 119 -3.77 -6.58 8.47
C TRP A 119 -4.95 -7.54 8.32
N GLY A 120 -4.77 -8.83 8.62
CA GLY A 120 -5.85 -9.82 8.65
C GLY A 120 -6.95 -9.47 9.65
N LYS A 121 -6.56 -9.02 10.86
CA LYS A 121 -7.48 -8.58 11.91
C LYS A 121 -8.14 -7.25 11.60
N ILE A 122 -7.40 -6.32 10.97
CA ILE A 122 -7.96 -5.05 10.50
C ILE A 122 -8.99 -5.32 9.39
N SER A 123 -8.68 -6.25 8.48
CA SER A 123 -9.58 -6.59 7.39
C SER A 123 -10.89 -7.21 7.89
N SER A 124 -10.86 -8.07 8.92
CA SER A 124 -12.09 -8.66 9.47
C SER A 124 -12.96 -7.64 10.20
N ALA A 125 -12.36 -6.59 10.76
CA ALA A 125 -13.11 -5.49 11.37
C ALA A 125 -13.79 -4.57 10.35
N LEU A 126 -13.24 -4.45 9.13
CA LEU A 126 -13.71 -3.50 8.11
C LEU A 126 -14.53 -4.13 6.98
N PHE A 127 -14.32 -5.42 6.71
CA PHE A 127 -14.86 -6.09 5.52
C PHE A 127 -15.31 -7.50 5.84
N GLU A 128 -16.35 -7.97 5.16
CA GLU A 128 -16.75 -9.37 5.17
C GLU A 128 -15.67 -10.26 4.57
N GLN A 129 -15.60 -11.51 5.04
CA GLN A 129 -14.68 -12.51 4.51
C GLN A 129 -14.96 -12.76 3.02
N ASP A 130 -13.91 -12.90 2.22
CA ASP A 130 -14.00 -13.11 0.76
C ASP A 130 -14.70 -12.01 -0.04
N SER A 131 -14.83 -10.79 0.52
CA SER A 131 -15.43 -9.65 -0.19
C SER A 131 -14.50 -8.95 -1.19
N GLY A 132 -13.25 -9.40 -1.28
CA GLY A 132 -12.20 -8.85 -2.13
C GLY A 132 -11.84 -9.71 -3.34
N ASP A 133 -11.07 -9.10 -4.26
CA ASP A 133 -10.48 -9.76 -5.43
C ASP A 133 -8.95 -9.54 -5.41
N PRO A 134 -8.12 -10.59 -5.21
CA PRO A 134 -6.67 -10.50 -5.19
C PRO A 134 -6.06 -10.03 -6.50
N ASN A 135 -6.72 -10.21 -7.64
CA ASN A 135 -6.19 -9.69 -8.91
C ASN A 135 -6.19 -8.16 -8.87
N VAL A 136 -7.27 -7.57 -8.36
CA VAL A 136 -7.35 -6.13 -8.09
C VAL A 136 -6.36 -5.75 -7.00
N GLY A 137 -6.30 -6.50 -5.91
CA GLY A 137 -5.37 -6.23 -4.81
C GLY A 137 -3.89 -6.30 -5.22
N MET A 138 -3.53 -7.14 -6.20
CA MET A 138 -2.18 -7.23 -6.75
C MET A 138 -1.89 -6.08 -7.72
N LYS A 139 -2.86 -5.66 -8.54
CA LYS A 139 -2.73 -4.43 -9.34
C LYS A 139 -2.56 -3.21 -8.45
N LEU A 140 -3.26 -3.16 -7.32
CA LEU A 140 -3.10 -2.08 -6.34
C LEU A 140 -1.75 -2.13 -5.62
N SER A 141 -1.18 -3.31 -5.39
CA SER A 141 0.14 -3.42 -4.75
C SER A 141 1.26 -2.83 -5.62
N LEU A 142 1.07 -2.75 -6.94
CA LEU A 142 2.00 -2.05 -7.83
C LEU A 142 2.10 -0.56 -7.50
N PHE A 143 0.98 0.10 -7.15
CA PHE A 143 1.04 1.50 -6.71
C PHE A 143 1.89 1.63 -5.44
N TYR A 144 1.77 0.67 -4.52
CA TYR A 144 2.60 0.65 -3.32
C TYR A 144 4.10 0.46 -3.63
N ILE A 145 4.45 -0.35 -4.64
CA ILE A 145 5.85 -0.64 -5.03
C ILE A 145 6.47 0.51 -5.86
N ILE A 146 5.70 1.12 -6.76
CA ILE A 146 6.18 2.20 -7.66
C ILE A 146 6.27 3.55 -6.94
N THR A 147 5.56 3.70 -5.83
CA THR A 147 5.52 4.97 -5.10
C THR A 147 6.88 5.42 -4.55
N PRO A 148 7.67 4.58 -3.85
CA PRO A 148 8.98 5.00 -3.35
C PRO A 148 9.94 5.58 -4.39
N PRO A 149 10.13 4.99 -5.59
CA PRO A 149 10.99 5.62 -6.60
C PRO A 149 10.43 6.94 -7.13
N ILE A 150 9.09 7.11 -7.21
CA ILE A 150 8.49 8.41 -7.57
C ILE A 150 8.80 9.47 -6.52
N VAL A 151 8.63 9.15 -5.23
CA VAL A 151 8.96 10.05 -4.12
C VAL A 151 10.42 10.46 -4.21
N LEU A 152 11.33 9.49 -4.40
CA LEU A 152 12.76 9.73 -4.50
C LEU A 152 13.12 10.68 -5.65
N ILE A 153 12.62 10.41 -6.87
CA ILE A 153 12.95 11.21 -8.06
C ILE A 153 12.46 12.65 -7.90
N LEU A 154 11.19 12.85 -7.52
CA LEU A 154 10.63 14.19 -7.33
C LEU A 154 11.36 14.96 -6.22
N SER A 155 11.71 14.26 -5.13
CA SER A 155 12.42 14.86 -4.01
C SER A 155 13.85 15.27 -4.37
N LEU A 156 14.55 14.47 -5.19
CA LEU A 156 15.88 14.81 -5.70
C LEU A 156 15.83 16.01 -6.62
N ILE A 157 14.90 16.03 -7.59
CA ILE A 157 14.70 17.17 -8.50
C ILE A 157 14.47 18.44 -7.69
N TYR A 158 13.57 18.40 -6.71
CA TYR A 158 13.32 19.54 -5.82
C TYR A 158 14.59 19.98 -5.08
N ALA A 159 15.32 19.03 -4.47
CA ALA A 159 16.51 19.32 -3.67
C ALA A 159 17.61 20.02 -4.47
N PHE A 160 17.85 19.59 -5.71
CA PHE A 160 18.85 20.19 -6.58
C PHE A 160 18.43 21.56 -7.11
N ILE A 161 17.18 21.70 -7.59
CA ILE A 161 16.70 22.97 -8.17
C ILE A 161 16.67 24.08 -7.12
N ASN A 162 16.25 23.76 -5.90
CA ASN A 162 16.01 24.75 -4.85
C ASN A 162 17.16 24.85 -3.85
N SER A 163 18.26 24.11 -4.05
CA SER A 163 19.37 24.03 -3.09
C SER A 163 18.87 23.75 -1.67
N ALA A 164 18.13 22.64 -1.52
CA ALA A 164 17.45 22.31 -0.26
C ALA A 164 18.43 22.21 0.91
N ASP A 165 17.91 22.50 2.10
CA ASP A 165 18.69 22.54 3.33
C ASP A 165 19.17 21.14 3.78
N THR A 166 20.09 21.13 4.75
CA THR A 166 20.65 19.89 5.29
C THR A 166 19.59 18.99 5.91
N ALA A 167 18.53 19.56 6.49
CA ALA A 167 17.44 18.79 7.08
C ALA A 167 16.68 17.99 6.01
N TYR A 168 16.36 18.61 4.88
CA TYR A 168 15.69 17.93 3.77
C TYR A 168 16.52 16.76 3.23
N TRP A 169 17.83 16.96 3.03
CA TRP A 169 18.73 15.88 2.63
C TRP A 169 18.78 14.74 3.65
N ALA A 170 18.80 15.06 4.95
CA ALA A 170 18.76 14.05 6.01
C ALA A 170 17.47 13.21 5.95
N PHE A 171 16.31 13.83 5.75
CA PHE A 171 15.04 13.11 5.58
C PHE A 171 15.01 12.30 4.29
N LEU A 172 15.62 12.76 3.21
CA LEU A 172 15.71 12.01 1.95
C LEU A 172 16.59 10.75 2.11
N ILE A 173 17.74 10.87 2.77
CA ILE A 173 18.61 9.72 3.08
C ILE A 173 17.89 8.74 4.00
N LEU A 174 17.20 9.25 5.04
CA LEU A 174 16.40 8.42 5.94
C LEU A 174 15.28 7.69 5.19
N PHE A 175 14.59 8.36 4.26
CA PHE A 175 13.56 7.75 3.42
C PHE A 175 14.12 6.57 2.62
N ILE A 176 15.28 6.75 1.98
CA ILE A 176 15.96 5.67 1.24
C ILE A 176 16.29 4.50 2.17
N ALA A 177 16.90 4.79 3.32
CA ALA A 177 17.27 3.78 4.30
C ALA A 177 16.05 2.96 4.75
N LEU A 178 14.95 3.62 5.16
CA LEU A 178 13.74 2.92 5.63
C LEU A 178 13.12 2.03 4.54
N ASN A 179 13.11 2.46 3.28
CA ASN A 179 12.63 1.63 2.17
C ASN A 179 13.52 0.41 1.92
N VAL A 180 14.85 0.58 2.01
CA VAL A 180 15.80 -0.54 1.89
C VAL A 180 15.62 -1.53 3.05
N LEU A 181 15.49 -1.04 4.29
CA LEU A 181 15.23 -1.88 5.47
C LEU A 181 13.88 -2.60 5.42
N SER A 182 12.87 -2.02 4.77
CA SER A 182 11.53 -2.63 4.68
C SER A 182 11.52 -3.94 3.90
N PHE A 183 12.42 -4.11 2.92
CA PHE A 183 12.48 -5.32 2.10
C PHE A 183 12.86 -6.60 2.88
N PRO A 184 13.99 -6.67 3.61
CA PRO A 184 14.34 -7.86 4.38
C PRO A 184 13.35 -8.15 5.50
N ILE A 185 12.77 -7.11 6.14
CA ILE A 185 11.75 -7.27 7.18
C ILE A 185 10.50 -7.96 6.60
N ARG A 186 10.00 -7.46 5.44
CA ARG A 186 8.89 -8.11 4.73
C ARG A 186 9.23 -9.53 4.32
N LYS A 187 10.43 -9.77 3.79
CA LYS A 187 10.88 -11.12 3.39
C LYS A 187 10.88 -12.07 4.59
N HIS A 188 11.37 -11.62 5.73
CA HIS A 188 11.39 -12.38 6.97
C HIS A 188 9.97 -12.74 7.43
N GLY A 189 9.05 -11.78 7.47
CA GLY A 189 7.65 -12.04 7.82
C GLY A 189 6.96 -13.00 6.84
N CYS A 190 7.20 -12.84 5.53
CA CYS A 190 6.66 -13.75 4.50
C CYS A 190 7.22 -15.17 4.62
N SER A 191 8.49 -15.35 5.00
CA SER A 191 9.12 -16.68 5.17
C SER A 191 8.42 -17.56 6.20
N LYS A 192 7.84 -16.93 7.23
CA LYS A 192 7.15 -17.60 8.35
C LYS A 192 5.64 -17.76 8.10
N CYS A 193 5.15 -17.32 6.96
CA CYS A 193 3.72 -17.30 6.65
C CYS A 193 3.21 -18.68 6.21
N VAL A 194 2.07 -19.13 6.76
CA VAL A 194 1.36 -20.37 6.39
C VAL A 194 0.97 -20.45 4.91
N MET A 195 0.69 -19.31 4.27
CA MET A 195 0.29 -19.25 2.86
C MET A 195 1.41 -18.74 1.94
N ARG A 196 2.69 -18.82 2.35
CA ARG A 196 3.82 -18.20 1.64
C ARG A 196 4.02 -18.69 0.20
N GLU A 197 3.63 -19.91 -0.12
CA GLU A 197 3.84 -20.51 -1.45
C GLU A 197 2.73 -20.10 -2.44
N VAL A 198 1.53 -19.87 -1.92
CA VAL A 198 0.35 -19.54 -2.74
C VAL A 198 -0.03 -18.08 -2.73
N CYS A 199 0.42 -17.33 -1.72
CA CYS A 199 0.17 -15.90 -1.61
C CYS A 199 0.80 -15.17 -2.80
N PRO A 200 0.01 -14.48 -3.64
CA PRO A 200 0.55 -13.77 -4.79
C PRO A 200 1.42 -12.57 -4.36
N GLY A 201 1.28 -12.09 -3.12
CA GLY A 201 2.10 -11.02 -2.55
C GLY A 201 3.31 -11.51 -1.71
N SER A 202 3.58 -12.81 -1.71
CA SER A 202 4.69 -13.39 -0.93
C SER A 202 6.05 -12.93 -1.45
N ALA A 203 6.91 -12.46 -0.55
CA ALA A 203 8.28 -12.05 -0.87
C ALA A 203 9.29 -13.22 -0.87
N VAL A 204 8.83 -14.45 -0.64
CA VAL A 204 9.67 -15.66 -0.58
C VAL A 204 9.23 -16.74 -1.57
N LYS A 205 8.22 -16.47 -2.39
CA LYS A 205 7.75 -17.43 -3.38
C LYS A 205 8.84 -17.64 -4.42
N THR A 206 9.40 -18.85 -4.43
CA THR A 206 10.24 -19.35 -5.52
C THR A 206 9.33 -19.74 -6.67
N ASN A 207 9.69 -19.39 -7.91
CA ASN A 207 8.93 -19.88 -9.05
C ASN A 207 9.22 -21.38 -9.20
N GLU A 208 8.22 -22.18 -9.60
CA GLU A 208 8.42 -23.62 -9.87
C GLU A 208 9.53 -23.88 -10.92
N ASN A 209 9.86 -22.86 -11.73
CA ASN A 209 10.95 -22.89 -12.71
C ASN A 209 12.36 -22.77 -12.10
N ASP A 210 12.48 -22.41 -10.82
CA ASP A 210 13.79 -22.30 -10.13
C ASP A 210 14.16 -23.59 -9.39
N ALA A 211 13.23 -24.56 -9.27
CA ALA A 211 13.43 -25.82 -8.55
C ALA A 211 13.91 -26.98 -9.45
N SER A 212 13.94 -26.78 -10.77
CA SER A 212 14.43 -27.75 -11.76
C SER A 212 15.84 -27.42 -12.29
N ALA A 213 16.53 -26.46 -11.66
CA ALA A 213 17.88 -26.03 -12.02
C ALA A 213 18.95 -26.39 -10.97
N ILE A 214 18.69 -27.37 -10.10
CA ILE A 214 19.67 -27.98 -9.17
C ILE A 214 19.68 -29.48 -9.37
#